data_AF-A0A7L6BF50-F1
#
_entry.id   AF-A0A7L6BF50-F1
#
_cell.length_a   1.000
_cell.length_b   1.000
_cell.length_c   1.000
_cell.angle_alpha   90.00
_cell.angle_beta   90.00
_cell.angle_gamma   90.00
#
_symmetry.space_group_name_H-M   'P 1'
#
loop_
_entity.id
_entity.type
_entity.pdbx_description
1 polymer ?
#
loop_
_entity_poly.entity_id
_entity_poly.type
_entity_poly.pdbx_seq_one_letter_code
_entity_poly.pdbx_strand_id
1 'polypeptide(L)'
;MTASSDPAPAVRTATSFVNDDDRTTWPLTAHQIGADATGIVEAVLEGGPATLPVELRNHRVSPVESKIKVRHYGGYEHFERDPAGVVDGAPAVFRWTGRTRIAE
;
A
#
# COMPACT_ATOMS: atom_id res chain seq x y z
N MET A 1 -39.17 52.79 -34.30
CA MET A 1 -39.32 51.41 -34.79
C MET A 1 -37.98 50.73 -34.58
N THR A 2 -37.76 49.69 -33.77
CA THR A 2 -38.62 48.79 -32.98
C THR A 2 -37.79 48.40 -31.74
N ALA A 3 -38.45 48.34 -30.58
CA ALA A 3 -37.90 47.73 -29.39
C ALA A 3 -37.90 46.20 -29.55
N SER A 4 -36.95 45.51 -28.94
CA SER A 4 -37.02 44.05 -28.74
C SER A 4 -36.61 43.75 -27.30
N SER A 5 -37.55 43.14 -26.57
CA SER A 5 -37.47 42.73 -25.16
C SER A 5 -36.64 41.45 -24.96
N ASP A 6 -35.83 41.44 -23.88
CA ASP A 6 -35.65 40.45 -22.76
C ASP A 6 -35.61 38.90 -23.02
N PRO A 7 -35.10 38.02 -22.11
CA PRO A 7 -34.22 38.16 -20.93
C PRO A 7 -33.01 37.17 -20.84
N ALA A 8 -32.12 37.47 -19.88
CA ALA A 8 -31.24 36.64 -19.02
C ALA A 8 -30.74 35.23 -19.46
N PRO A 9 -29.46 34.95 -19.16
CA PRO A 9 -29.20 33.85 -18.24
C PRO A 9 -28.50 34.33 -16.96
N ALA A 10 -29.09 33.91 -15.85
CA ALA A 10 -28.44 33.91 -14.55
C ALA A 10 -27.15 33.10 -14.60
N VAL A 11 -26.06 33.62 -14.00
CA VAL A 11 -25.31 32.98 -12.91
C VAL A 11 -24.03 33.77 -12.61
N ARG A 12 -24.10 34.50 -11.50
CA ARG A 12 -23.07 34.73 -10.47
C ARG A 12 -21.63 34.98 -10.94
N THR A 13 -21.31 36.24 -11.14
CA THR A 13 -19.97 36.77 -10.82
C THR A 13 -19.86 36.95 -9.31
N ALA A 14 -18.96 36.20 -8.68
CA ALA A 14 -18.21 36.68 -7.51
C ALA A 14 -16.97 35.81 -7.33
N THR A 15 -15.86 36.44 -7.68
CA THR A 15 -14.47 36.10 -7.41
C THR A 15 -14.21 35.61 -5.98
N SER A 16 -13.45 34.51 -5.93
CA SER A 16 -12.31 34.25 -5.03
C SER A 16 -12.45 34.65 -3.55
N PHE A 17 -12.59 33.64 -2.69
CA PHE A 17 -11.97 33.66 -1.38
C PHE A 17 -10.89 32.58 -1.40
N VAL A 18 -9.66 33.04 -1.20
CA VAL A 18 -8.45 32.24 -1.04
C VAL A 18 -8.66 31.33 0.17
N ASN A 19 -8.64 30.02 -0.03
CA ASN A 19 -8.29 29.09 1.04
C ASN A 19 -6.98 28.42 0.62
N ASP A 20 -5.93 28.87 1.27
CA ASP A 20 -4.62 28.27 1.33
C ASP A 20 -4.78 26.85 1.88
N ASP A 21 -4.71 25.85 1.00
CA ASP A 21 -4.34 24.49 1.36
C ASP A 21 -3.81 23.82 0.08
N ASP A 22 -2.57 24.20 -0.25
CA ASP A 22 -1.72 23.44 -1.16
C ASP A 22 -1.37 22.10 -0.51
N ARG A 23 -2.30 21.15 -0.60
CA ARG A 23 -1.97 19.73 -0.53
C ARG A 23 -2.69 18.99 -1.63
N THR A 24 -1.99 18.93 -2.75
CA THR A 24 -2.02 17.88 -3.76
C THR A 24 -2.40 16.54 -3.12
N THR A 25 -3.70 16.26 -3.11
CA THR A 25 -4.27 15.03 -2.58
C THR A 25 -4.08 13.98 -3.67
N TRP A 26 -2.92 13.33 -3.64
CA TRP A 26 -2.76 12.03 -4.25
C TRP A 26 -3.85 11.11 -3.69
N PRO A 27 -4.47 10.22 -4.48
CA PRO A 27 -5.40 9.25 -3.96
C PRO A 27 -4.58 8.15 -3.27
N LEU A 28 -4.04 8.43 -2.09
CA LEU A 28 -3.69 7.37 -1.16
C LEU A 28 -5.01 6.89 -0.61
N THR A 29 -5.47 5.79 -1.18
CA THR A 29 -6.63 5.04 -0.74
C THR A 29 -6.65 5.02 0.78
N ALA A 30 -7.64 5.68 1.37
CA ALA A 30 -7.91 5.69 2.80
C ALA A 30 -8.41 4.29 3.24
N HIS A 31 -7.59 3.27 3.02
CA HIS A 31 -7.93 1.87 3.23
C HIS A 31 -7.39 1.32 4.54
N GLN A 32 -7.11 2.15 5.55
CA GLN A 32 -6.66 1.64 6.85
C GLN A 32 -6.63 2.70 7.95
N ILE A 33 -7.78 3.29 8.28
CA ILE A 33 -7.90 4.05 9.52
C ILE A 33 -8.97 3.37 10.37
N GLY A 34 -8.55 2.50 11.29
CA GLY A 34 -9.27 2.36 12.56
C GLY A 34 -9.45 0.99 13.21
N ALA A 35 -9.16 -0.16 12.58
CA ALA A 35 -9.57 -1.45 13.18
C ALA A 35 -8.51 -2.57 13.34
N ASP A 36 -7.47 -2.68 12.50
CA ASP A 36 -6.73 -3.97 12.42
C ASP A 36 -5.20 -3.88 12.66
N ALA A 37 -4.74 -2.99 13.55
CA ALA A 37 -3.30 -2.67 13.65
C ALA A 37 -2.58 -3.18 14.92
N THR A 38 -3.22 -3.99 15.77
CA THR A 38 -2.59 -4.55 16.96
C THR A 38 -2.69 -6.07 16.96
N GLY A 39 -1.58 -6.77 16.74
CA GLY A 39 -1.56 -8.22 16.72
C GLY A 39 -0.26 -8.79 16.13
N ILE A 40 -0.17 -10.11 16.10
CA ILE A 40 0.87 -10.86 15.41
C ILE A 40 0.17 -11.92 14.58
N VAL A 41 0.50 -11.99 13.30
CA VAL A 41 0.01 -13.02 12.38
C VAL A 41 1.14 -13.95 11.97
N GLU A 42 0.80 -15.21 11.76
CA GLU A 42 1.70 -16.15 11.10
C GLU A 42 1.83 -15.76 9.62
N ALA A 43 3.04 -15.87 9.10
CA ALA A 43 3.40 -15.53 7.74
C ALA A 43 4.25 -16.63 7.11
N VAL A 44 3.98 -16.93 5.84
CA VAL A 44 4.66 -17.97 5.07
C VAL A 44 5.36 -17.33 3.88
N LEU A 45 6.63 -17.70 3.67
CA LEU A 45 7.44 -17.24 2.55
C LEU A 45 7.37 -18.24 1.39
N GLU A 46 6.80 -17.78 0.27
CA GLU A 46 6.68 -18.56 -0.96
C GLU A 46 7.74 -18.17 -2.00
N GLY A 47 8.20 -19.18 -2.75
CA GLY A 47 9.27 -19.02 -3.74
C GLY A 47 10.64 -18.89 -3.10
N GLY A 48 11.45 -17.96 -3.61
CA GLY A 48 12.80 -17.72 -3.13
C GLY A 48 13.77 -18.84 -3.47
N PRO A 49 15.03 -18.71 -3.06
CA PRO A 49 16.04 -19.72 -3.34
C PRO A 49 15.69 -21.04 -2.64
N ALA A 50 15.86 -22.15 -3.34
CA ALA A 50 15.66 -23.49 -2.78
C ALA A 50 16.59 -23.80 -1.59
N THR A 51 17.69 -23.05 -1.48
CA THR A 51 18.64 -23.14 -0.37
C THR A 51 18.20 -22.39 0.88
N LEU A 52 17.07 -21.66 0.85
CA LEU A 52 16.53 -21.02 2.04
C LEU A 52 15.94 -22.09 2.98
N PRO A 53 16.47 -22.24 4.20
CA PRO A 53 16.00 -23.24 5.17
C PRO A 53 14.51 -23.09 5.47
N VAL A 54 13.83 -24.21 5.74
CA VAL A 54 12.39 -24.24 6.01
C VAL A 54 12.03 -23.48 7.29
N GLU A 55 12.95 -23.40 8.24
CA GLU A 55 12.82 -22.67 9.50
C GLU A 55 12.74 -21.15 9.25
N LEU A 56 13.35 -20.66 8.17
CA LEU A 56 13.28 -19.26 7.75
C LEU A 56 12.10 -18.97 6.82
N ARG A 57 11.24 -19.96 6.52
CA ARG A 57 10.07 -19.77 5.67
C ARG A 57 8.81 -19.42 6.46
N ASN A 58 8.83 -19.52 7.79
CA ASN A 58 7.71 -19.17 8.65
C ASN A 58 8.10 -18.02 9.58
N HIS A 59 7.26 -16.98 9.62
CA HIS A 59 7.51 -15.77 10.40
C HIS A 59 6.28 -15.38 11.20
N ARG A 60 6.52 -14.66 12.30
CA ARG A 60 5.49 -13.98 13.07
C ARG A 60 5.68 -12.49 12.88
N VAL A 61 4.73 -11.84 12.21
CA VAL A 61 4.86 -10.44 11.77
C VAL A 61 3.65 -9.61 12.18
N SER A 62 3.80 -8.29 12.07
CA SER A 62 2.67 -7.38 12.23
C SER A 62 1.62 -7.61 11.12
N PRO A 63 0.31 -7.54 11.43
CA PRO A 63 -0.76 -7.58 10.43
C PRO A 63 -0.66 -6.49 9.36
N VAL A 64 0.13 -5.44 9.57
CA VAL A 64 0.36 -4.36 8.58
C VAL A 64 1.71 -4.47 7.88
N GLU A 65 2.51 -5.49 8.20
CA GLU A 65 3.78 -5.73 7.52
C GLU A 65 3.53 -6.05 6.04
N SER A 66 4.32 -5.40 5.18
CA SER A 66 4.21 -5.55 3.72
C SER A 66 5.46 -6.18 3.12
N LYS A 67 6.58 -6.21 3.85
CA LYS A 67 7.84 -6.73 3.35
C LYS A 67 8.63 -7.50 4.40
N ILE A 68 9.18 -8.63 3.99
CA ILE A 68 10.11 -9.41 4.80
C ILE A 68 11.45 -9.48 4.05
N LYS A 69 12.54 -9.21 4.76
CA LYS A 69 13.91 -9.36 4.25
C LYS A 69 14.64 -10.43 5.06
N VAL A 70 15.04 -11.51 4.40
CA VAL A 70 15.76 -12.61 5.05
C VAL A 70 17.22 -12.56 4.66
N ARG A 71 18.14 -12.53 5.64
CA ARG A 71 19.57 -12.58 5.37
C ARG A 71 19.97 -13.98 4.92
N HIS A 72 20.57 -14.12 3.75
CA HIS A 72 20.97 -15.41 3.19
C HIS A 72 22.16 -15.28 2.22
N TYR A 73 23.16 -16.15 2.36
CA TYR A 73 24.40 -16.18 1.56
C TYR A 73 24.95 -14.80 1.14
N GLY A 74 25.38 -13.99 2.10
CA GLY A 74 26.00 -12.68 1.82
C GLY A 74 25.05 -11.66 1.20
N GLY A 75 23.74 -11.82 1.38
CA GLY A 75 22.74 -10.92 0.82
C GLY A 75 21.43 -10.93 1.61
N TYR A 76 20.40 -10.33 1.00
CA TYR A 76 19.03 -10.38 1.48
C TYR A 76 18.12 -10.93 0.39
N GLU A 77 17.29 -11.88 0.77
CA GLU A 77 16.13 -12.32 -0.01
C GLU A 77 14.96 -11.41 0.36
N HIS A 78 14.25 -10.90 -0.65
CA HIS A 78 13.15 -9.96 -0.48
C HIS A 78 11.84 -10.67 -0.76
N PHE A 79 10.88 -10.50 0.15
CA PHE A 79 9.53 -11.04 0.02
C PHE A 79 8.52 -9.93 0.27
N GLU A 80 7.47 -9.89 -0.53
CA GLU A 80 6.40 -8.89 -0.43
C GLU A 80 5.07 -9.59 -0.23
N ARG A 81 4.22 -8.98 0.59
CA ARG A 81 2.94 -9.58 0.96
C ARG A 81 2.02 -9.70 -0.26
N ASP A 82 1.42 -10.86 -0.42
CA ASP A 82 0.39 -11.06 -1.41
C ASP A 82 -0.92 -10.38 -0.97
N PRO A 83 -1.42 -9.36 -1.70
CA PRO A 83 -2.70 -8.74 -1.38
C PRO A 83 -3.89 -9.68 -1.57
N ALA A 84 -3.75 -10.72 -2.41
CA ALA A 84 -4.80 -11.71 -2.63
C ALA A 84 -4.83 -12.82 -1.54
N GLY A 85 -3.81 -12.90 -0.70
CA GLY A 85 -3.63 -13.94 0.31
C GLY A 85 -4.21 -13.60 1.69
N VAL A 86 -4.94 -12.49 1.83
CA VAL A 86 -5.58 -12.12 3.10
C VAL A 86 -6.90 -12.87 3.22
N VAL A 87 -6.86 -14.02 3.87
CA VAL A 87 -8.06 -14.79 4.26
C VAL A 87 -8.06 -14.91 5.78
N ASP A 88 -9.18 -14.61 6.42
CA ASP A 88 -9.31 -14.70 7.87
C ASP A 88 -8.95 -16.11 8.38
N GLY A 89 -8.00 -16.16 9.31
CA GLY A 89 -7.50 -17.40 9.90
C GLY A 89 -6.43 -18.14 9.07
N ALA A 90 -6.09 -17.67 7.87
CA ALA A 90 -4.97 -18.20 7.09
C ALA A 90 -3.67 -17.40 7.36
N PRO A 91 -2.48 -18.04 7.26
CA PRO A 91 -1.22 -17.33 7.33
C PRO A 91 -1.09 -16.29 6.20
N ALA A 92 -0.48 -15.14 6.51
CA ALA A 92 -0.16 -14.14 5.52
C ALA A 92 0.93 -14.65 4.56
N VAL A 93 0.64 -14.69 3.26
CA VAL A 93 1.61 -15.15 2.26
C VAL A 93 2.50 -13.98 1.81
N PHE A 94 3.81 -14.19 1.82
CA PHE A 94 4.79 -13.27 1.26
C PHE A 94 5.56 -13.95 0.12
N ARG A 95 5.49 -13.39 -1.07
CA ARG A 95 6.13 -13.95 -2.27
C ARG A 95 7.48 -13.33 -2.51
N TRP A 96 8.44 -14.15 -2.90
CA TRP A 96 9.78 -13.69 -3.24
C TRP A 96 9.76 -12.77 -4.45
N THR A 97 10.42 -11.62 -4.33
CA THR A 97 10.52 -10.61 -5.38
C THR A 97 11.94 -10.41 -5.89
N GLY A 98 12.95 -10.95 -5.20
CA GLY A 98 14.33 -10.92 -5.66
C GLY A 98 15.36 -10.96 -4.53
N ARG A 99 16.63 -10.77 -4.88
CA ARG A 99 17.72 -10.69 -3.89
C ARG A 99 18.61 -9.47 -4.10
N THR A 100 19.11 -8.94 -2.99
CA THR A 100 20.21 -7.97 -2.97
C THR A 100 21.48 -8.65 -2.46
N ARG A 101 22.58 -8.61 -3.23
CA ARG A 101 23.90 -9.05 -2.75
C ARG A 101 24.57 -7.92 -1.98
N ILE A 102 25.21 -8.24 -0.87
CA ILE A 102 26.12 -7.31 -0.18
C ILE A 102 27.49 -7.47 -0.86
N ALA A 103 28.05 -6.37 -1.36
CA ALA A 103 29.43 -6.39 -1.85
C ALA A 103 30.38 -6.54 -0.65
N GLU A 104 31.31 -7.49 -0.76
CA GLU A 104 32.38 -7.73 0.21
C GLU A 104 33.60 -6.82 -0.04
#